data_AF-A0A4R0Q4U9-F1
#
_entry.id   AF-A0A4R0Q4U9-F1
#
_cell.length_a   1.000
_cell.length_b   1.000
_cell.length_c   1.000
_cell.angle_alpha   90.00
_cell.angle_beta   90.00
_cell.angle_gamma   90.00
#
_symmetry.space_group_name_H-M   'P 1'
#
loop_
_entity.id
_entity.type
_entity.pdbx_description
1 polymer ?
#
loop_
_entity_poly.entity_id
_entity_poly.type
_entity_poly.pdbx_seq_one_letter_code
_entity_poly.pdbx_strand_id
1 'polypeptide(L)'
;MNTIEQQLWDYIDGNLDDSSKKAIEEKIESNAKIKSQYEDLLKLNLVFNALDLDEPSMSFNRNVMEIIALAPAPVAMKTKVDKKIIYSIGGFFVISLLALLGYVFYNANLKMPQFDLKVNFDFHLEKYITPTAIYAFLFADLVIGLIFLDQFLRKKAAQK
;
A
#
# COMPACT_ATOMS: atom_id res chain seq x y z
N MET A 1 -23.19 3.80 -10.50
CA MET A 1 -24.60 3.75 -10.94
C MET A 1 -25.37 4.64 -9.98
N ASN A 2 -25.86 5.79 -10.45
CA ASN A 2 -26.69 6.65 -9.60
C ASN A 2 -28.07 6.00 -9.48
N THR A 3 -28.56 5.88 -8.26
CA THR A 3 -29.90 5.36 -7.98
C THR A 3 -30.96 6.38 -8.39
N ILE A 4 -32.19 5.92 -8.70
CA ILE A 4 -33.31 6.82 -9.04
C ILE A 4 -33.54 7.86 -7.93
N GLU A 5 -33.32 7.48 -6.68
CA GLU A 5 -33.43 8.37 -5.52
C GLU A 5 -32.38 9.49 -5.54
N GLN A 6 -31.12 9.18 -5.86
CA GLN A 6 -30.06 10.21 -6.01
C GLN A 6 -30.40 11.21 -7.12
N GLN A 7 -30.95 10.72 -8.24
CA GLN A 7 -31.39 11.59 -9.33
C GLN A 7 -32.54 12.53 -8.90
N LEU A 8 -33.45 12.07 -8.05
CA LEU A 8 -34.52 12.91 -7.49
C LEU A 8 -33.98 13.95 -6.51
N TRP A 9 -32.98 13.60 -5.69
CA TRP A 9 -32.29 14.56 -4.82
C TRP A 9 -31.56 15.64 -5.62
N ASP A 10 -30.79 15.25 -6.63
CA ASP A 10 -30.12 16.20 -7.53
C ASP A 10 -31.12 17.17 -8.18
N TYR A 11 -32.36 16.72 -8.43
CA TYR A 11 -33.46 17.52 -9.00
C TYR A 11 -34.04 18.51 -7.98
N ILE A 12 -34.24 18.07 -6.74
CA ILE A 12 -34.70 18.93 -5.64
C ILE A 12 -33.65 20.00 -5.32
N ASP A 13 -32.36 19.67 -5.38
CA ASP A 13 -31.24 20.57 -5.08
C ASP A 13 -30.87 21.49 -6.26
N GLY A 14 -31.41 21.23 -7.46
CA GLY A 14 -31.14 22.04 -8.66
C GLY A 14 -29.75 21.81 -9.29
N ASN A 15 -29.10 20.68 -9.00
CA ASN A 15 -27.76 20.35 -9.48
C ASN A 15 -27.73 19.59 -10.83
N LEU A 16 -28.86 19.42 -11.51
CA LEU A 16 -28.94 18.76 -12.82
C LEU A 16 -28.85 19.73 -14.00
N ASP A 17 -28.35 19.22 -15.12
CA ASP A 17 -28.41 19.84 -16.44
C ASP A 17 -29.84 19.85 -17.02
N ASP A 18 -30.13 20.83 -17.89
CA ASP A 18 -31.46 21.05 -18.47
C ASP A 18 -32.05 19.83 -19.22
N SER A 19 -31.18 18.97 -19.76
CA SER A 19 -31.57 17.74 -20.45
C SER A 19 -32.01 16.66 -19.46
N SER A 20 -31.23 16.43 -18.40
CA SER A 20 -31.57 15.46 -17.35
C SER A 20 -32.77 15.89 -16.52
N LYS A 21 -32.99 17.20 -16.35
CA LYS A 21 -34.17 17.75 -15.67
C LYS A 21 -35.47 17.32 -16.33
N LYS A 22 -35.58 17.48 -17.66
CA LYS A 22 -36.76 17.06 -18.44
C LYS A 22 -36.97 15.54 -18.40
N ALA A 23 -35.89 14.77 -18.45
CA ALA A 23 -35.97 13.31 -18.36
C ALA A 23 -36.46 12.82 -16.99
N ILE A 24 -36.21 13.57 -15.91
CA ILE A 24 -36.72 13.26 -14.58
C ILE A 24 -38.18 13.71 -14.44
N GLU A 25 -38.55 14.88 -14.98
CA GLU A 25 -39.96 15.34 -15.01
C GLU A 25 -40.86 14.34 -15.73
N GLU A 26 -40.45 13.84 -16.90
CA GLU A 26 -41.18 12.80 -17.63
C GLU A 26 -41.28 11.49 -16.83
N LYS A 27 -40.25 11.13 -16.06
CA LYS A 27 -40.27 9.95 -15.17
C LYS A 27 -41.16 10.12 -13.94
N ILE A 28 -41.28 11.34 -13.42
CA ILE A 28 -42.20 11.68 -12.32
C ILE A 28 -43.65 11.61 -12.81
N GLU A 29 -43.93 12.08 -14.03
CA GLU A 29 -45.27 12.04 -14.62
C GLU A 29 -45.70 10.62 -15.04
N SER A 30 -44.79 9.83 -15.61
CA SER A 30 -45.09 8.50 -16.15
C SER A 30 -45.19 7.40 -15.08
N ASN A 31 -44.61 7.58 -13.89
CA ASN A 31 -44.52 6.53 -12.88
C ASN A 31 -45.01 6.99 -11.49
N ALA A 32 -46.17 6.48 -11.08
CA ALA A 32 -46.78 6.77 -9.78
C ALA A 32 -45.88 6.45 -8.58
N LYS A 33 -44.99 5.44 -8.70
CA LYS A 33 -44.05 5.08 -7.64
C LYS A 33 -42.95 6.14 -7.48
N ILE A 34 -42.45 6.69 -8.58
CA ILE A 34 -41.42 7.74 -8.59
C ILE A 34 -42.01 9.05 -8.06
N LYS A 35 -43.25 9.36 -8.43
CA LYS A 35 -43.99 10.51 -7.90
C LYS A 35 -44.14 10.46 -6.37
N SER A 36 -44.54 9.31 -5.82
CA SER A 36 -44.64 9.15 -4.36
C SER A 36 -43.29 9.35 -3.68
N GLN A 37 -42.21 8.78 -4.24
CA GLN A 37 -40.87 8.97 -3.70
C GLN A 37 -40.45 10.44 -3.74
N TYR A 38 -40.71 11.14 -4.84
CA TYR A 38 -40.45 12.58 -4.95
C TYR A 38 -41.21 13.40 -3.89
N GLU A 39 -42.50 13.13 -3.67
CA GLU A 39 -43.31 13.82 -2.66
C GLU A 39 -42.80 13.57 -1.24
N ASP A 40 -42.33 12.36 -0.94
CA ASP A 40 -41.76 12.03 0.36
C ASP A 40 -40.41 12.72 0.60
N LEU A 41 -39.54 12.77 -0.41
CA LEU A 41 -38.28 13.51 -0.36
C LEU A 41 -38.52 15.03 -0.21
N LEU A 42 -39.53 15.57 -0.89
CA LEU A 42 -39.91 16.97 -0.77
C LEU A 42 -40.41 17.31 0.64
N LYS A 43 -41.27 16.46 1.23
CA LYS A 43 -41.72 16.61 2.62
C LYS A 43 -40.54 16.57 3.59
N LEU A 44 -39.60 15.66 3.38
CA LEU A 44 -38.40 15.55 4.21
C LEU A 44 -37.55 16.82 4.13
N ASN A 45 -37.32 17.36 2.93
CA ASN A 45 -36.61 18.61 2.74
C ASN A 45 -37.31 19.79 3.44
N LEU A 46 -38.65 19.85 3.39
CA LEU A 46 -39.42 20.87 4.11
C LEU A 46 -39.28 20.73 5.63
N VAL A 47 -39.27 19.51 6.16
CA VAL A 47 -39.03 19.26 7.59
C VAL A 47 -37.62 19.70 7.98
N PHE A 48 -36.60 19.38 7.18
CA PHE A 48 -35.23 19.82 7.45
C PHE A 48 -35.05 21.34 7.39
N ASN A 49 -35.74 22.03 6.47
CA ASN A 49 -35.73 23.49 6.41
C ASN A 49 -36.50 24.14 7.56
N ALA A 50 -37.49 23.43 8.13
CA ALA A 50 -38.23 23.88 9.31
C ALA A 50 -37.52 23.57 10.64
N LEU A 51 -36.44 22.79 10.61
CA LEU A 51 -35.56 22.66 11.76
C LEU A 51 -34.75 23.95 11.87
N ASP A 52 -35.11 24.79 12.83
CA ASP A 52 -34.25 25.89 13.24
C ASP A 52 -32.90 25.30 13.66
N LEU A 53 -31.86 25.67 12.92
CA LEU A 53 -30.49 25.36 13.29
C LEU A 53 -30.14 26.24 14.49
N ASP A 54 -30.38 25.72 15.69
CA ASP A 54 -29.94 26.36 16.92
C ASP A 54 -28.43 26.62 16.85
N GLU A 55 -28.04 27.89 16.99
CA GLU A 55 -26.63 28.26 16.99
C GLU A 55 -25.92 27.51 18.14
N PRO A 56 -24.79 26.83 17.85
CA PRO A 56 -24.07 26.15 18.92
C PRO A 56 -23.63 27.16 19.97
N SER A 57 -23.52 26.71 21.23
CA SER A 57 -23.08 27.58 22.32
C SER A 57 -21.74 28.26 21.97
N MET A 58 -21.54 29.51 22.42
CA MET A 58 -20.29 30.25 22.24
C MET A 58 -19.03 29.47 22.69
N SER A 59 -19.18 28.55 23.65
CA SER A 59 -18.11 27.68 24.14
C SER A 59 -17.90 26.38 23.36
N PHE A 60 -18.78 26.02 22.42
CA PHE A 60 -18.73 24.74 21.71
C PHE A 60 -17.39 24.54 21.00
N ASN A 61 -16.97 25.53 20.20
CA ASN A 61 -15.71 25.45 19.48
C ASN A 61 -14.51 25.32 20.43
N ARG A 62 -14.51 26.06 21.55
CA ARG A 62 -13.47 25.95 22.58
C ARG A 62 -13.40 24.54 23.15
N ASN A 63 -14.54 23.97 23.54
CA ASN A 63 -14.61 22.65 24.14
C ASN A 63 -14.17 21.54 23.17
N VAL A 64 -14.59 21.63 21.90
CA VAL A 64 -14.20 20.67 20.86
C VAL A 64 -12.70 20.75 20.57
N MET A 65 -12.16 21.95 20.41
CA MET A 65 -10.73 22.14 20.13
C MET A 65 -9.84 21.76 21.31
N GLU A 66 -10.31 21.94 22.55
CA GLU A 66 -9.61 21.48 23.74
C GLU A 66 -9.52 19.94 23.77
N ILE A 67 -10.61 19.24 23.45
CA ILE A 67 -10.61 17.77 23.34
C ILE A 67 -9.67 17.29 22.22
N ILE A 68 -9.69 17.96 21.05
CA ILE A 68 -8.82 17.61 19.92
C ILE A 68 -7.35 17.88 20.25
N ALA A 69 -7.04 18.96 20.98
CA ALA A 69 -5.67 19.29 21.37
C ALA A 69 -5.09 18.30 22.39
N LEU A 70 -5.95 17.70 23.23
CA LEU A 70 -5.58 16.62 24.14
C LEU A 70 -5.41 15.28 23.43
N ALA A 71 -6.02 15.11 22.25
CA ALA A 71 -5.82 13.92 21.45
C ALA A 71 -4.38 13.93 20.88
N PRO A 72 -3.62 12.83 21.03
CA PRO A 72 -2.28 12.76 20.47
C PRO A 72 -2.38 12.93 18.94
N ALA A 73 -1.64 13.90 18.41
CA ALA A 73 -1.57 14.14 16.97
C ALA A 73 -1.30 12.81 16.23
N PRO A 74 -1.96 12.55 15.10
CA PRO A 74 -1.78 11.30 14.37
C PRO A 74 -0.30 11.17 13.97
N VAL A 75 0.44 10.40 14.75
CA VAL A 75 1.86 10.15 14.48
C VAL A 75 1.88 9.35 13.19
N ALA A 76 2.52 9.90 12.16
CA ALA A 76 2.81 9.16 10.94
C ALA A 76 3.48 7.84 11.37
N MET A 77 2.76 6.73 11.17
CA MET A 77 3.23 5.40 11.54
C MET A 77 4.43 5.06 10.66
N LYS A 78 5.62 5.54 11.03
CA LYS A 78 6.87 5.04 10.50
C LYS A 78 6.89 3.57 10.88
N THR A 79 6.74 2.70 9.90
CA THR A 79 6.92 1.27 10.05
C THR A 79 8.26 1.05 10.74
N LYS A 80 8.21 0.67 12.02
CA LYS A 80 9.40 0.41 12.84
C LYS A 80 10.00 -0.91 12.39
N VAL A 81 10.62 -0.94 11.21
CA VAL A 81 11.46 -2.06 10.83
C VAL A 81 12.70 -1.98 11.70
N ASP A 82 12.87 -2.97 12.58
CA ASP A 82 14.06 -3.04 13.42
C ASP A 82 15.29 -3.23 12.53
N LYS A 83 16.25 -2.31 12.67
CA LYS A 83 17.52 -2.36 11.93
C LYS A 83 18.25 -3.68 12.18
N LYS A 84 18.05 -4.33 13.32
CA LYS A 84 18.62 -5.65 13.62
C LYS A 84 18.18 -6.73 12.63
N ILE A 85 16.91 -6.70 12.19
CA ILE A 85 16.36 -7.66 11.22
C ILE A 85 17.01 -7.46 9.85
N ILE A 86 17.22 -6.20 9.45
CA ILE A 86 17.92 -5.87 8.20
C ILE A 86 19.36 -6.39 8.23
N TYR A 87 20.07 -6.16 9.34
CA TYR A 87 21.44 -6.66 9.51
C TYR A 87 21.52 -8.19 9.59
N SER A 88 20.55 -8.86 10.22
CA SER A 88 20.54 -10.33 10.29
C SER A 88 20.30 -10.97 8.93
N ILE A 89 19.36 -10.44 8.15
CA ILE A 89 19.09 -10.92 6.78
C ILE A 89 20.33 -10.66 5.90
N GLY A 90 20.87 -9.44 5.93
CA GLY A 90 22.08 -9.11 5.17
C GLY A 90 23.28 -9.98 5.55
N GLY A 91 23.50 -10.22 6.85
CA GLY A 91 24.56 -11.09 7.34
C GLY A 91 24.40 -12.54 6.88
N PHE A 92 23.18 -13.08 6.89
CA PHE A 92 22.89 -14.42 6.38
C PHE A 92 23.28 -14.57 4.90
N PHE A 93 22.91 -13.60 4.05
CA PHE A 93 23.30 -13.60 2.64
C PHE A 93 24.81 -13.55 2.44
N VAL A 94 25.52 -12.69 3.17
CA VAL A 94 27.00 -12.60 3.07
C VAL A 94 27.67 -13.92 3.49
N ILE A 95 27.20 -14.54 4.58
CA ILE A 95 27.72 -15.83 5.04
C ILE A 95 27.43 -16.93 4.02
N SER A 96 26.22 -16.95 3.45
CA SER A 96 25.85 -17.93 2.41
C SER A 96 26.70 -17.77 1.15
N LEU A 97 26.95 -16.53 0.71
CA LEU A 97 27.82 -16.24 -0.42
C LEU A 97 29.26 -16.71 -0.15
N LEU A 98 29.80 -16.45 1.04
CA LEU A 98 31.12 -16.92 1.45
C LEU A 98 31.20 -18.45 1.50
N ALA A 99 30.17 -19.12 2.00
CA ALA A 99 30.11 -20.58 2.02
C ALA A 99 30.10 -21.16 0.59
N LEU A 100 29.35 -20.56 -0.32
CA LEU A 100 29.30 -20.97 -1.73
C LEU A 100 30.63 -20.71 -2.44
N LEU A 101 31.25 -19.54 -2.22
CA LEU A 101 32.59 -19.25 -2.70
C LEU A 101 33.61 -20.28 -2.19
N GLY A 102 33.57 -20.59 -0.89
CA GLY A 102 34.41 -21.63 -0.29
C GLY A 102 34.20 -22.99 -0.93
N TYR A 103 32.95 -23.38 -1.19
CA TYR A 103 32.61 -24.62 -1.89
C TYR A 103 33.14 -24.64 -3.33
N VAL A 104 33.02 -23.53 -4.07
CA VAL A 104 33.56 -23.41 -5.43
C VAL A 104 35.09 -23.48 -5.41
N PHE A 105 35.76 -22.77 -4.50
CA PHE A 105 37.23 -22.84 -4.37
C PHE A 105 37.72 -24.25 -3.98
N TYR A 106 36.98 -24.95 -3.13
CA TYR A 106 37.28 -26.31 -2.73
C TYR A 106 37.12 -27.32 -3.89
N ASN A 107 36.08 -27.17 -4.70
CA ASN A 107 35.83 -28.04 -5.85
C ASN A 107 36.55 -27.60 -7.13
N ALA A 108 37.07 -26.37 -7.17
CA ALA A 108 37.84 -25.86 -8.28
C ALA A 108 39.17 -26.60 -8.34
N ASN A 109 39.33 -27.43 -9.38
CA ASN A 109 40.62 -27.99 -9.77
C ASN A 109 41.47 -26.85 -10.36
N LEU A 110 41.99 -25.99 -9.50
CA LEU A 110 42.91 -24.91 -9.85
C LEU A 110 44.22 -25.56 -10.30
N LYS A 111 44.36 -25.85 -11.59
CA LYS A 111 45.65 -26.18 -12.19
C LYS A 111 46.50 -24.89 -12.26
N MET A 112 46.93 -24.40 -11.11
CA MET A 112 48.10 -23.55 -10.99
C MET A 112 49.32 -24.47 -10.83
N PRO A 113 50.40 -24.31 -11.61
CA PRO A 113 51.48 -25.29 -11.71
C PRO A 113 52.39 -25.37 -10.45
N GLN A 114 51.98 -24.82 -9.30
CA GLN A 114 52.85 -24.77 -8.12
C GLN A 114 52.17 -24.80 -6.74
N PHE A 115 50.86 -25.06 -6.63
CA PHE A 115 50.21 -25.19 -5.32
C PHE A 115 49.25 -26.39 -5.30
N ASP A 116 49.76 -27.55 -4.87
CA ASP A 116 48.99 -28.78 -4.66
C ASP A 116 48.57 -28.85 -3.19
N LEU A 117 47.39 -28.30 -2.86
CA LEU A 117 46.74 -28.53 -1.58
C LEU A 117 45.59 -29.51 -1.80
N LYS A 118 45.90 -30.81 -1.77
CA LYS A 118 44.92 -31.88 -1.69
C LYS A 118 44.31 -31.92 -0.30
N VAL A 119 43.17 -31.28 -0.16
CA VAL A 119 42.35 -31.39 1.04
C VAL A 119 41.14 -32.25 0.69
N ASN A 120 41.14 -33.49 1.16
CA ASN A 120 40.06 -34.45 0.94
C ASN A 120 39.12 -34.42 2.16
N PHE A 121 38.09 -33.60 2.10
CA PHE A 121 36.94 -33.65 2.99
C PHE A 121 35.80 -34.37 2.29
N ASP A 122 35.56 -35.61 2.72
CA ASP A 122 34.49 -36.48 2.21
C ASP A 122 33.17 -36.08 2.89
N PHE A 123 32.59 -34.96 2.44
CA PHE A 123 31.21 -34.60 2.76
C PHE A 123 30.34 -34.93 1.55
N HIS A 124 29.36 -35.82 1.72
CA HIS A 124 28.33 -36.14 0.73
C HIS A 124 27.38 -34.96 0.47
N LEU A 125 27.93 -33.83 0.00
CA LEU A 125 27.21 -32.59 -0.34
C LEU A 125 26.49 -32.68 -1.68
N GLU A 126 26.83 -33.67 -2.50
CA GLU A 126 26.23 -33.91 -3.82
C GLU A 126 24.71 -34.13 -3.77
N LYS A 127 24.18 -34.63 -2.65
CA LYS A 127 22.73 -34.84 -2.47
C LYS A 127 21.96 -33.56 -2.19
N TYR A 128 22.61 -32.54 -1.63
CA TYR A 128 21.97 -31.30 -1.19
C TYR A 128 22.29 -30.10 -2.09
N ILE A 129 23.42 -30.12 -2.80
CA ILE A 129 23.88 -29.05 -3.68
C ILE A 129 23.67 -29.48 -5.12
N THR A 130 22.45 -29.31 -5.64
CA THR A 130 22.18 -29.50 -7.06
C THR A 130 22.62 -28.28 -7.88
N PRO A 131 23.07 -28.45 -9.14
CA PRO A 131 23.46 -27.33 -9.99
C PRO A 131 22.35 -26.28 -10.13
N THR A 132 21.11 -26.72 -10.26
CA THR A 132 19.93 -25.86 -10.35
C THR A 132 19.73 -25.01 -9.09
N ALA A 133 19.97 -25.56 -7.90
CA ALA A 133 19.86 -24.83 -6.65
C ALA A 133 20.94 -23.73 -6.53
N ILE A 134 22.18 -24.02 -6.95
CA ILE A 134 23.25 -23.01 -7.00
C ILE A 134 22.88 -21.86 -7.95
N TYR A 135 22.44 -22.19 -9.18
CA TYR A 135 22.07 -21.15 -10.15
C TYR A 135 20.88 -20.31 -9.69
N ALA A 136 19.87 -20.93 -9.09
CA ALA A 136 18.73 -20.22 -8.53
C ALA A 136 19.14 -19.29 -7.37
N PHE A 137 20.03 -19.76 -6.50
CA PHE A 137 20.56 -18.96 -5.39
C PHE A 137 21.37 -17.76 -5.88
N LEU A 138 22.30 -17.97 -6.82
CA LEU A 138 23.09 -16.89 -7.43
C LEU A 138 22.23 -15.88 -8.20
N PHE A 139 21.18 -16.35 -8.87
CA PHE A 139 20.24 -15.47 -9.57
C PHE A 139 19.46 -14.59 -8.58
N ALA A 140 18.98 -15.17 -7.48
CA ALA A 140 18.30 -14.42 -6.42
C ALA A 140 19.24 -13.37 -5.79
N ASP A 141 20.49 -13.74 -5.49
CA ASP A 141 21.50 -12.83 -4.94
C ASP A 141 21.82 -11.67 -5.90
N LEU A 142 21.92 -11.94 -7.21
CA LEU A 142 22.17 -10.93 -8.22
C LEU A 142 21.02 -9.92 -8.33
N VAL A 143 19.77 -10.41 -8.32
CA VAL A 143 18.58 -9.54 -8.36
C VAL A 143 18.50 -8.65 -7.11
N ILE A 144 18.72 -9.23 -5.93
CA ILE A 144 18.73 -8.49 -4.66
C ILE A 144 19.86 -7.45 -4.65
N GLY A 145 21.05 -7.82 -5.14
CA GLY A 145 22.19 -6.92 -5.27
C GLY A 145 21.90 -5.73 -6.19
N LEU A 146 21.22 -5.97 -7.32
CA LEU A 146 20.81 -4.91 -8.25
C LEU A 146 19.79 -3.95 -7.61
N ILE A 147 18.79 -4.48 -6.91
CA ILE A 147 17.79 -3.68 -6.19
C ILE A 147 18.46 -2.84 -5.11
N PHE A 148 19.39 -3.43 -4.35
CA PHE A 148 20.14 -2.71 -3.32
C PHE A 148 20.99 -1.60 -3.92
N LEU A 149 21.67 -1.86 -5.05
CA LEU A 149 22.47 -0.88 -5.77
C LEU A 149 21.62 0.28 -6.32
N ASP A 150 20.45 -0.02 -6.89
CA ASP A 150 19.49 1.00 -7.34
C ASP A 150 19.01 1.86 -6.16
N GLN A 151 18.64 1.25 -5.04
CA GLN A 151 18.25 1.97 -3.83
C GLN A 151 19.40 2.83 -3.26
N PHE A 152 20.64 2.34 -3.29
CA PHE A 152 21.81 3.07 -2.83
C PHE A 152 22.10 4.29 -3.71
N LEU A 153 22.00 4.14 -5.03
CA LEU A 153 22.17 5.24 -5.99
C LEU A 153 21.06 6.29 -5.84
N ARG A 154 19.80 5.89 -5.69
CA ARG A 154 18.68 6.82 -5.48
C ARG A 154 18.81 7.64 -4.19
N LYS A 155 19.26 7.01 -3.10
CA LYS A 155 19.51 7.71 -1.83
C LYS A 155 20.63 8.75 -1.95
N LYS A 156 21.69 8.46 -2.70
CA LYS A 156 22.76 9.42 -2.99
C LYS A 156 22.32 10.53 -3.94
N ALA A 157 21.50 10.22 -4.94
CA ALA A 157 20.97 11.21 -5.88
C ALA A 157 19.99 12.19 -5.21
N ALA A 158 19.21 11.73 -4.22
CA ALA A 158 18.24 12.55 -3.48
C ALA A 158 18.86 13.37 -2.32
N GLN A 159 20.15 13.19 -2.02
CA GLN A 159 20.86 13.89 -0.95
C GLN A 159 21.71 15.08 -1.46
N LYS A 160 21.51 15.52 -2.70
CA LYS A 160 22.20 16.67 -3.30
C LYS A 160 21.27 17.86 -3.47
#